data_AF-A0A9X3M7X1-F1
#
_entry.id   AF-A0A9X3M7X1-F1
#
_cell.length_a   1.000
_cell.length_b   1.000
_cell.length_c   1.000
_cell.angle_alpha   90.00
_cell.angle_beta   90.00
_cell.angle_gamma   90.00
#
_symmetry.space_group_name_H-M   'P 1'
#
loop_
_entity.id
_entity.type
_entity.pdbx_description
1 polymer ?
#
loop_
_entity_poly.entity_id
_entity_poly.type
_entity_poly.pdbx_seq_one_letter_code
_entity_poly.pdbx_strand_id
1 'polypeptide(L)'
;MSTLPAPSDPRWLLKTVFSRPRLTLPAAVCMVVSFLLNGSTPVIVGHALDEAVAQGSPQRLWFWVSVLVAAFGLNAIAAWWGRGLNSRGMLEVGHDVRMAIADRILDPRGIAGSRRSAGELVAIASTDAQRIQNAVMMTVFPVAEISAIVYVAVMASRVNLALGAAILCGGPLVVWGSLQAAKPLRARSGIRQAALAKASAMATDVVQGLRILKGLGAVTTVSKRYAAVSDAAFERTIAANAAQARLNAITEILGSVYVIAVGIGAGFMALHSIISMGELITVIGLTQFIITPMTMLGRNIASRWAAAKASAERIRAVLAAPGVDAEEPQLPALAAGVNVLGEPAPADLEFLPRERFLVAPHETILFEGSVGDNIHPDDRIAQNALYVAAGEDIPGGLGREVGEAGRNLSGGQQQRVALARAIAANPEVLVLADPTTAVDSVTEHTIAQRIAEYRGSKTTLVYTTSPAWGAVGVRL
;
A
#
# COMPACT_ATOMS: atom_id res chain seq x y z
N MET A 1 14.20 10.48 11.87
CA MET A 1 13.18 10.41 12.94
C MET A 1 11.82 10.57 12.29
N SER A 2 10.97 9.53 12.34
CA SER A 2 9.69 9.53 11.64
C SER A 2 8.80 10.64 12.19
N THR A 3 8.22 11.46 11.31
CA THR A 3 7.28 12.54 11.70
C THR A 3 5.88 12.00 12.03
N LEU A 4 5.78 10.70 12.32
CA LEU A 4 4.51 10.05 12.58
C LEU A 4 4.10 10.26 14.05
N PRO A 5 2.80 10.34 14.32
CA PRO A 5 2.28 10.39 15.68
C PRO A 5 2.64 9.11 16.45
N ALA A 6 2.69 9.21 17.78
CA ALA A 6 2.89 8.05 18.65
C ALA A 6 1.82 6.96 18.36
N PRO A 7 2.21 5.68 18.19
CA PRO A 7 1.28 4.59 17.86
C PRO A 7 0.14 4.39 18.86
N SER A 8 0.34 4.76 20.13
CA SER A 8 -0.69 4.68 21.18
C SER A 8 -1.80 5.74 21.04
N ASP A 9 -1.60 6.79 20.23
CA ASP A 9 -2.57 7.88 20.09
C ASP A 9 -3.87 7.41 19.40
N PRO A 10 -5.05 7.54 20.02
CA PRO A 10 -6.33 7.18 19.38
C PRO A 10 -6.63 8.01 18.12
N ARG A 11 -6.00 9.17 17.96
CA ARG A 11 -6.10 10.06 16.80
C ARG A 11 -4.97 9.86 15.79
N TRP A 12 -4.21 8.76 15.88
CA TRP A 12 -3.08 8.47 15.00
C TRP A 12 -3.45 8.63 13.52
N LEU A 13 -4.56 8.02 13.06
CA LEU A 13 -5.00 8.14 11.67
C LEU A 13 -5.21 9.60 11.26
N LEU A 14 -5.92 10.37 12.09
CA LEU A 14 -6.22 11.78 11.81
C LEU A 14 -4.93 12.59 11.74
N LYS A 15 -4.04 12.47 12.74
CA LYS A 15 -2.77 13.20 12.75
C LYS A 15 -1.84 12.81 11.60
N THR A 16 -1.81 11.53 11.22
CA THR A 16 -1.04 11.04 10.06
C THR A 16 -1.57 11.61 8.75
N VAL A 17 -2.89 11.60 8.55
CA VAL A 17 -3.54 12.13 7.34
C VAL A 17 -3.32 13.66 7.21
N PHE A 18 -3.31 14.39 8.32
CA PHE A 18 -3.07 15.84 8.35
C PHE A 18 -1.58 16.24 8.60
N SER A 19 -0.63 15.30 8.48
CA SER A 19 0.78 15.53 8.83
C SER A 19 1.58 16.39 7.84
N ARG A 20 1.04 16.64 6.64
CA ARG A 20 1.70 17.41 5.56
C ARG A 20 0.91 18.68 5.17
N PRO A 21 0.62 19.59 6.13
CA PRO A 21 -0.20 20.79 5.85
C PRO A 21 0.43 21.71 4.79
N ARG A 22 1.77 21.72 4.69
CA ARG A 22 2.50 22.51 3.67
C ARG A 22 2.16 22.09 2.23
N LEU A 23 1.74 20.85 2.02
CA LEU A 23 1.33 20.33 0.72
C LEU A 23 -0.19 20.27 0.58
N THR A 24 -0.89 19.80 1.62
CA THR A 24 -2.33 19.58 1.56
C THR A 24 -3.15 20.86 1.65
N LEU A 25 -2.72 21.90 2.37
CA LEU A 25 -3.45 23.18 2.43
C LEU A 25 -3.42 23.92 1.08
N PRO A 26 -2.25 24.14 0.43
CA PRO A 26 -2.24 24.76 -0.90
C PRO A 26 -2.97 23.88 -1.92
N ALA A 27 -2.86 22.55 -1.82
CA ALA A 27 -3.64 21.64 -2.65
C ALA A 27 -5.15 21.85 -2.48
N ALA A 28 -5.65 21.96 -1.24
CA ALA A 28 -7.05 22.22 -0.94
C ALA A 28 -7.52 23.56 -1.53
N VAL A 29 -6.72 24.62 -1.36
CA VAL A 29 -7.03 25.94 -1.95
C VAL A 29 -7.10 25.88 -3.47
N CYS A 30 -6.10 25.28 -4.13
CA CYS A 30 -6.09 25.10 -5.58
C CYS A 30 -7.30 24.27 -6.07
N MET A 31 -7.67 23.22 -5.32
CA MET A 31 -8.84 22.39 -5.66
C MET A 31 -10.16 23.14 -5.45
N VAL A 32 -10.28 23.96 -4.41
CA VAL A 32 -11.43 24.87 -4.22
C VAL A 32 -11.54 25.82 -5.41
N VAL A 33 -10.45 26.51 -5.78
CA VAL A 33 -10.44 27.43 -6.92
C VAL A 33 -10.83 26.70 -8.22
N SER A 34 -10.27 25.52 -8.47
CA SER A 34 -10.63 24.71 -9.65
C SER A 34 -12.12 24.35 -9.68
N PHE A 35 -12.69 23.92 -8.55
CA PHE A 35 -14.11 23.55 -8.47
C PHE A 35 -15.01 24.77 -8.64
N LEU A 36 -14.67 25.91 -8.04
CA LEU A 36 -15.44 27.15 -8.19
C LEU A 36 -15.38 27.68 -9.63
N LEU A 37 -14.21 27.65 -10.27
CA LEU A 37 -14.07 28.04 -11.68
C LEU A 37 -14.90 27.12 -12.58
N ASN A 38 -14.85 25.81 -12.36
CA ASN A 38 -15.69 24.87 -13.11
C ASN A 38 -17.19 25.15 -12.90
N GLY A 39 -17.62 25.33 -11.65
CA GLY A 39 -19.00 25.67 -11.30
C GLY A 39 -19.46 27.05 -11.78
N SER A 40 -18.53 27.98 -12.05
CA SER A 40 -18.84 29.29 -12.60
C SER A 40 -19.11 29.27 -14.11
N THR A 41 -18.71 28.21 -14.82
CA THR A 41 -18.89 28.09 -16.27
C THR A 41 -20.34 28.34 -16.72
N PRO A 42 -21.37 27.71 -16.12
CA PRO A 42 -22.76 27.97 -16.49
C PRO A 42 -23.21 29.41 -16.24
N VAL A 43 -22.71 30.04 -15.16
CA VAL A 43 -23.04 31.43 -14.79
C VAL A 43 -22.46 32.40 -15.82
N ILE A 44 -21.20 32.19 -16.22
CA ILE A 44 -20.52 32.99 -17.25
C ILE A 44 -21.27 32.87 -18.59
N VAL A 45 -21.68 31.64 -18.96
CA VAL A 45 -22.46 31.41 -20.18
C VAL A 45 -23.84 32.07 -20.09
N GLY A 46 -24.49 32.05 -18.92
CA GLY A 46 -25.75 32.75 -18.68
C GLY A 46 -25.65 34.25 -18.93
N HIS A 47 -24.67 34.92 -18.31
CA HIS A 47 -24.44 36.35 -18.55
C HIS A 47 -24.08 36.66 -20.01
N ALA A 48 -23.29 35.80 -20.67
CA ALA A 48 -22.97 35.95 -22.08
C ALA A 48 -24.23 35.93 -22.96
N LEU A 49 -25.21 35.09 -22.64
CA LEU A 49 -26.47 35.03 -23.37
C LEU A 49 -27.29 36.31 -23.20
N ASP A 50 -27.44 36.79 -21.96
CA ASP A 50 -28.26 37.97 -21.64
C ASP A 50 -27.63 39.29 -22.14
N GLU A 51 -26.30 39.41 -22.08
CA GLU A 51 -25.62 40.66 -22.40
C GLU A 51 -25.14 40.75 -23.85
N ALA A 52 -24.74 39.63 -24.46
CA ALA A 52 -24.19 39.60 -25.80
C ALA A 52 -25.21 39.12 -26.84
N VAL A 53 -25.82 37.95 -26.62
CA VAL A 53 -26.70 37.33 -27.62
C VAL A 53 -28.05 38.02 -27.68
N ALA A 54 -28.70 38.24 -26.53
CA ALA A 54 -30.01 38.89 -26.47
C ALA A 54 -29.96 40.36 -26.95
N GLN A 55 -28.81 41.03 -26.80
CA GLN A 55 -28.61 42.43 -27.19
C GLN A 55 -27.89 42.58 -28.55
N GLY A 56 -27.51 41.49 -29.21
CA GLY A 56 -26.81 41.51 -30.50
C GLY A 56 -25.44 42.18 -30.50
N SER A 57 -24.70 42.16 -29.37
CA SER A 57 -23.42 42.87 -29.22
C SER A 57 -22.21 41.94 -29.43
N PRO A 58 -21.47 42.06 -30.56
CA PRO A 58 -20.29 41.24 -30.81
C PRO A 58 -19.12 41.56 -29.86
N GLN A 59 -19.02 42.82 -29.40
CA GLN A 59 -17.98 43.22 -28.46
C GLN A 59 -18.14 42.52 -27.11
N ARG A 60 -19.37 42.44 -26.59
CA ARG A 60 -19.65 41.72 -25.35
C ARG A 60 -19.49 40.21 -25.51
N LEU A 61 -19.79 39.67 -26.69
CA LEU A 61 -19.56 38.26 -26.98
C LEU A 61 -18.07 37.92 -26.84
N TRP A 62 -17.19 38.70 -27.46
CA TRP A 62 -15.74 38.50 -27.33
C TRP A 62 -15.22 38.69 -25.91
N PHE A 63 -15.78 39.65 -25.16
CA PHE A 63 -15.46 39.81 -23.74
C PHE A 63 -15.78 38.54 -22.95
N TRP A 64 -17.01 38.02 -23.04
CA TRP A 64 -17.42 36.83 -22.29
C TRP A 64 -16.70 35.55 -22.75
N VAL A 65 -16.40 35.41 -24.05
CA VAL A 65 -15.54 34.34 -24.57
C VAL A 65 -14.14 34.43 -23.95
N SER A 66 -13.57 35.63 -23.84
CA SER A 66 -12.24 35.84 -23.22
C SER A 66 -12.26 35.50 -21.73
N VAL A 67 -13.32 35.87 -21.01
CA VAL A 67 -13.55 35.49 -19.61
C VAL A 67 -13.63 33.98 -19.47
N LEU A 68 -14.34 33.29 -20.37
CA LEU A 68 -14.46 31.84 -20.38
C LEU A 68 -13.11 31.15 -20.62
N VAL A 69 -12.32 31.63 -21.59
CA VAL A 69 -10.97 31.13 -21.86
C VAL A 69 -10.05 31.32 -20.65
N ALA A 70 -10.08 32.50 -20.02
CA ALA A 70 -9.32 32.77 -18.81
C ALA A 70 -9.75 31.84 -17.65
N ALA A 71 -11.06 31.64 -17.46
CA ALA A 71 -11.58 30.74 -16.43
C ALA A 71 -11.13 29.29 -16.64
N PHE A 72 -11.16 28.78 -17.87
CA PHE A 72 -10.66 27.44 -18.20
C PHE A 72 -9.14 27.32 -18.02
N GLY A 73 -8.37 28.33 -18.43
CA GLY A 73 -6.92 28.36 -18.23
C GLY A 73 -6.54 28.34 -16.75
N LEU A 74 -7.17 29.20 -15.95
CA LEU A 74 -6.99 29.23 -14.49
C LEU A 74 -7.43 27.93 -13.83
N ASN A 75 -8.55 27.34 -14.27
CA ASN A 75 -9.02 26.06 -13.76
C ASN A 75 -7.99 24.95 -14.05
N ALA A 76 -7.46 24.87 -15.28
CA ALA A 76 -6.47 23.86 -15.65
C ALA A 76 -5.19 23.99 -14.80
N ILE A 77 -4.69 25.21 -14.60
CA ILE A 77 -3.52 25.48 -13.74
C ILE A 77 -3.82 25.08 -12.30
N ALA A 78 -4.93 25.55 -11.72
CA ALA A 78 -5.32 25.24 -10.35
C ALA A 78 -5.52 23.73 -10.14
N ALA A 79 -6.17 23.05 -11.08
CA ALA A 79 -6.37 21.60 -11.03
C ALA A 79 -5.05 20.82 -11.11
N TRP A 80 -4.14 21.24 -12.00
CA TRP A 80 -2.83 20.60 -12.17
C TRP A 80 -2.00 20.69 -10.89
N TRP A 81 -1.85 21.90 -10.35
CA TRP A 81 -1.11 22.13 -9.11
C TRP A 81 -1.79 21.48 -7.90
N GLY A 82 -3.12 21.62 -7.78
CA GLY A 82 -3.90 21.03 -6.69
C GLY A 82 -3.77 19.51 -6.64
N ARG A 83 -3.95 18.83 -7.77
CA ARG A 83 -3.78 17.37 -7.86
C ARG A 83 -2.32 16.95 -7.68
N GLY A 84 -1.37 17.69 -8.25
CA GLY A 84 0.06 17.42 -8.12
C GLY A 84 0.54 17.48 -6.67
N LEU A 85 0.21 18.55 -5.95
CA LEU A 85 0.54 18.73 -4.53
C LEU A 85 -0.14 17.68 -3.64
N ASN A 86 -1.43 17.39 -3.89
CA ASN A 86 -2.13 16.32 -3.17
C ASN A 86 -1.45 14.96 -3.38
N SER A 87 -1.11 14.60 -4.62
CA SER A 87 -0.42 13.34 -4.94
C SER A 87 0.96 13.25 -4.27
N ARG A 88 1.73 14.34 -4.23
CA ARG A 88 3.00 14.38 -3.50
C ARG A 88 2.79 14.16 -2.00
N GLY A 89 1.84 14.88 -1.39
CA GLY A 89 1.51 14.71 0.03
C GLY A 89 1.06 13.28 0.37
N MET A 90 0.26 12.66 -0.50
CA MET A 90 -0.12 11.25 -0.36
C MET A 90 1.11 10.32 -0.39
N LEU A 91 2.01 10.50 -1.37
CA LEU A 91 3.19 9.64 -1.55
C LEU A 91 4.18 9.80 -0.40
N GLU A 92 4.42 11.01 0.10
CA GLU A 92 5.29 11.26 1.26
C GLU A 92 4.76 10.59 2.51
N VAL A 93 3.47 10.78 2.85
CA VAL A 93 2.85 10.10 4.00
C VAL A 93 2.90 8.59 3.84
N GLY A 94 2.65 8.08 2.64
CA GLY A 94 2.75 6.65 2.35
C GLY A 94 4.17 6.11 2.53
N HIS A 95 5.18 6.86 2.09
CA HIS A 95 6.58 6.52 2.29
C HIS A 95 6.95 6.48 3.77
N ASP A 96 6.60 7.51 4.55
CA ASP A 96 6.90 7.55 5.99
C ASP A 96 6.26 6.39 6.77
N VAL A 97 5.01 6.05 6.45
CA VAL A 97 4.31 4.91 7.05
C VAL A 97 5.01 3.60 6.67
N ARG A 98 5.40 3.42 5.41
CA ARG A 98 6.14 2.23 4.95
C ARG A 98 7.49 2.09 5.65
N MET A 99 8.26 3.17 5.74
CA MET A 99 9.56 3.16 6.41
C MET A 99 9.41 2.87 7.90
N ALA A 100 8.45 3.48 8.60
CA ALA A 100 8.23 3.19 10.01
C ALA A 100 7.82 1.73 10.27
N ILE A 101 7.01 1.14 9.38
CA ILE A 101 6.65 -0.28 9.47
C ILE A 101 7.88 -1.16 9.21
N ALA A 102 8.66 -0.86 8.17
CA ALA A 102 9.89 -1.59 7.85
C ALA A 102 10.91 -1.54 8.99
N ASP A 103 11.17 -0.35 9.54
CA ASP A 103 12.06 -0.14 10.69
C ASP A 103 11.61 -0.96 11.90
N ARG A 104 10.29 -1.04 12.16
CA ARG A 104 9.77 -1.85 13.27
C ARG A 104 9.84 -3.36 12.99
N ILE A 105 9.61 -3.80 11.75
CA ILE A 105 9.74 -5.22 11.36
C ILE A 105 11.19 -5.69 11.46
N LEU A 106 12.15 -4.82 11.14
CA LEU A 106 13.58 -5.09 11.18
C LEU A 106 14.23 -4.81 12.55
N ASP A 107 13.46 -4.35 13.54
CA ASP A 107 13.96 -4.07 14.88
C ASP A 107 14.58 -5.35 15.50
N PRO A 108 15.86 -5.32 15.93
CA PRO A 108 16.56 -6.48 16.49
C PRO A 108 15.86 -7.13 17.68
N ARG A 109 15.07 -6.36 18.44
CA ARG A 109 14.31 -6.88 19.58
C ARG A 109 13.10 -7.72 19.15
N GLY A 110 12.82 -7.81 17.85
CA GLY A 110 11.65 -8.49 17.32
C GLY A 110 10.34 -7.82 17.72
N ILE A 111 9.25 -8.54 17.51
CA ILE A 111 7.88 -8.09 17.81
C ILE A 111 7.20 -9.10 18.73
N ALA A 112 6.93 -8.71 19.96
CA ALA A 112 6.23 -9.55 20.93
C ALA A 112 4.75 -9.77 20.57
N GLY A 113 4.18 -10.87 21.07
CA GLY A 113 2.77 -11.24 20.91
C GLY A 113 2.56 -12.42 19.95
N SER A 114 1.35 -12.49 19.36
CA SER A 114 0.96 -13.56 18.44
C SER A 114 1.86 -13.60 17.20
N ARG A 115 2.33 -14.80 16.82
CA ARG A 115 3.15 -15.03 15.63
C ARG A 115 2.45 -14.46 14.38
N ARG A 116 3.01 -13.39 13.81
CA ARG A 116 2.52 -12.80 12.55
C ARG A 116 3.22 -13.47 11.38
N SER A 117 2.47 -13.83 10.36
CA SER A 117 3.08 -14.42 9.16
C SER A 117 3.85 -13.37 8.35
N ALA A 118 4.87 -13.80 7.60
CA ALA A 118 5.58 -12.90 6.68
C ALA A 118 4.61 -12.23 5.68
N GLY A 119 3.62 -12.97 5.18
CA GLY A 119 2.59 -12.43 4.29
C GLY A 119 1.70 -11.36 4.94
N GLU A 120 1.37 -11.50 6.23
CA GLU A 120 0.64 -10.49 6.99
C GLU A 120 1.46 -9.20 7.14
N LEU A 121 2.74 -9.31 7.51
CA LEU A 121 3.64 -8.16 7.64
C LEU A 121 3.84 -7.44 6.31
N VAL A 122 3.98 -8.18 5.20
CA VAL A 122 4.03 -7.61 3.85
C VAL A 122 2.73 -6.91 3.49
N ALA A 123 1.57 -7.47 3.83
CA ALA A 123 0.27 -6.83 3.59
C ALA A 123 0.12 -5.53 4.39
N ILE A 124 0.61 -5.50 5.63
CA ILE A 124 0.61 -4.30 6.48
C ILE A 124 1.54 -3.22 5.89
N ALA A 125 2.75 -3.60 5.50
CA ALA A 125 3.72 -2.70 4.89
C ALA A 125 3.30 -2.20 3.50
N SER A 126 2.48 -2.94 2.75
CA SER A 126 2.08 -2.57 1.39
C SER A 126 0.64 -2.03 1.32
N THR A 127 -0.33 -2.92 1.46
CA THR A 127 -1.75 -2.65 1.23
C THR A 127 -2.33 -1.72 2.29
N ASP A 128 -2.00 -1.93 3.55
CA ASP A 128 -2.52 -1.09 4.62
C ASP A 128 -1.87 0.30 4.60
N ALA A 129 -0.55 0.38 4.40
CA ALA A 129 0.13 1.65 4.18
C ALA A 129 -0.46 2.43 2.99
N GLN A 130 -0.79 1.74 1.88
CA GLN A 130 -1.43 2.36 0.73
C GLN A 130 -2.84 2.89 1.05
N ARG A 131 -3.60 2.23 1.93
CA ARG A 131 -4.91 2.72 2.38
C ARG A 131 -4.80 3.99 3.23
N ILE A 132 -3.77 4.10 4.08
CA ILE A 132 -3.46 5.33 4.83
C ILE A 132 -3.05 6.45 3.87
N GLN A 133 -2.15 6.16 2.92
CA GLN A 133 -1.77 7.08 1.85
C GLN A 133 -2.99 7.61 1.10
N ASN A 134 -3.92 6.72 0.71
CA ASN A 134 -5.12 7.11 -0.01
C ASN A 134 -6.10 7.95 0.82
N ALA A 135 -6.06 7.85 2.15
CA ALA A 135 -6.89 8.64 3.05
C ALA A 135 -6.48 10.11 3.12
N VAL A 136 -5.22 10.46 2.80
CA VAL A 136 -4.72 11.85 2.78
C VAL A 136 -5.56 12.74 1.85
N MET A 137 -6.09 12.18 0.77
CA MET A 137 -6.95 12.89 -0.17
C MET A 137 -8.21 13.49 0.48
N MET A 138 -8.65 12.95 1.63
CA MET A 138 -9.79 13.45 2.39
C MET A 138 -9.53 14.82 3.05
N THR A 139 -8.29 15.30 3.06
CA THR A 139 -7.94 16.65 3.52
C THR A 139 -8.17 17.72 2.45
N VAL A 140 -8.25 17.32 1.17
CA VAL A 140 -8.25 18.22 0.02
C VAL A 140 -9.62 18.27 -0.65
N PHE A 141 -10.13 17.12 -1.13
CA PHE A 141 -11.32 17.09 -1.99
C PHE A 141 -12.64 17.42 -1.27
N PRO A 142 -12.92 16.93 -0.04
CA PRO A 142 -14.15 17.29 0.66
C PRO A 142 -14.32 18.79 0.87
N VAL A 143 -13.21 19.53 1.08
CA VAL A 143 -13.24 21.00 1.22
C VAL A 143 -13.68 21.65 -0.09
N ALA A 144 -13.14 21.19 -1.22
CA ALA A 144 -13.54 21.66 -2.56
C ALA A 144 -14.98 21.28 -2.91
N GLU A 145 -15.41 20.06 -2.56
CA GLU A 145 -16.78 19.57 -2.78
C GLU A 145 -17.81 20.38 -1.97
N ILE A 146 -17.55 20.61 -0.67
CA ILE A 146 -18.41 21.45 0.18
C ILE A 146 -18.44 22.89 -0.35
N SER A 147 -17.29 23.45 -0.73
CA SER A 147 -17.22 24.80 -1.30
C SER A 147 -18.03 24.92 -2.60
N ALA A 148 -17.99 23.90 -3.45
CA ALA A 148 -18.80 23.84 -4.67
C ALA A 148 -20.30 23.77 -4.38
N ILE A 149 -20.72 22.96 -3.39
CA ILE A 149 -22.13 22.88 -2.97
C ILE A 149 -22.61 24.22 -2.42
N VAL A 150 -21.81 24.88 -1.57
CA VAL A 150 -22.11 26.22 -1.05
C VAL A 150 -22.16 27.25 -2.17
N TYR A 151 -21.25 27.19 -3.14
CA TYR A 151 -21.28 28.07 -4.30
C TYR A 151 -22.56 27.91 -5.12
N VAL A 152 -22.95 26.67 -5.44
CA VAL A 152 -24.20 26.40 -6.16
C VAL A 152 -25.41 26.89 -5.36
N ALA A 153 -25.44 26.66 -4.05
CA ALA A 153 -26.49 27.17 -3.17
C ALA A 153 -26.65 28.69 -3.34
N VAL A 154 -25.56 29.43 -3.21
CA VAL A 154 -25.59 30.90 -3.27
C VAL A 154 -25.97 31.38 -4.67
N MET A 155 -25.37 30.83 -5.74
CA MET A 155 -25.65 31.28 -7.11
C MET A 155 -27.08 30.96 -7.53
N ALA A 156 -27.56 29.74 -7.27
CA ALA A 156 -28.92 29.35 -7.64
C ALA A 156 -29.97 30.13 -6.85
N SER A 157 -29.75 30.37 -5.56
CA SER A 157 -30.67 31.18 -4.74
C SER A 157 -30.69 32.66 -5.13
N ARG A 158 -29.63 33.18 -5.77
CA ARG A 158 -29.65 34.55 -6.34
C ARG A 158 -30.53 34.67 -7.57
N VAL A 159 -30.62 33.62 -8.38
CA VAL A 159 -31.57 33.56 -9.50
C VAL A 159 -32.99 33.44 -8.95
N ASN A 160 -33.23 32.40 -8.16
CA ASN A 160 -34.50 32.23 -7.49
C ASN A 160 -34.38 31.30 -6.27
N LEU A 161 -34.94 31.73 -5.13
CA LEU A 161 -34.84 30.97 -3.89
C LEU A 161 -35.47 29.57 -3.98
N ALA A 162 -36.59 29.41 -4.70
CA ALA A 162 -37.26 28.12 -4.85
C ALA A 162 -36.43 27.16 -5.73
N LEU A 163 -35.82 27.65 -6.82
CA LEU A 163 -34.91 26.85 -7.65
C LEU A 163 -33.64 26.47 -6.89
N GLY A 164 -33.06 27.39 -6.12
CA GLY A 164 -31.92 27.11 -5.24
C GLY A 164 -32.23 26.02 -4.22
N ALA A 165 -33.38 26.10 -3.55
CA ALA A 165 -33.84 25.06 -2.63
C ALA A 165 -34.09 23.71 -3.35
N ALA A 166 -34.70 23.73 -4.54
CA ALA A 166 -34.93 22.53 -5.34
C ALA A 166 -33.60 21.86 -5.74
N ILE A 167 -32.59 22.63 -6.12
CA ILE A 167 -31.25 22.12 -6.44
C ILE A 167 -30.63 21.46 -5.21
N LEU A 168 -30.61 22.15 -4.07
CA LEU A 168 -29.99 21.64 -2.84
C LEU A 168 -30.72 20.44 -2.24
N CYS A 169 -32.03 20.34 -2.41
CA CYS A 169 -32.82 19.20 -1.93
C CYS A 169 -32.81 18.02 -2.90
N GLY A 170 -32.73 18.27 -4.21
CA GLY A 170 -32.69 17.21 -5.23
C GLY A 170 -31.36 16.45 -5.23
N GLY A 171 -30.24 17.13 -4.98
CA GLY A 171 -28.93 16.49 -4.92
C GLY A 171 -28.81 15.35 -3.89
N PRO A 172 -29.19 15.54 -2.61
CA PRO A 172 -29.17 14.48 -1.61
C PRO A 172 -30.11 13.31 -1.94
N LEU A 173 -31.24 13.57 -2.62
CA LEU A 173 -32.14 12.52 -3.10
C LEU A 173 -31.46 11.66 -4.18
N VAL A 174 -30.75 12.28 -5.13
CA VAL A 174 -29.95 11.56 -6.13
C VAL A 174 -28.85 10.73 -5.47
N VAL A 175 -28.14 11.30 -4.49
CA VAL A 175 -27.11 10.57 -3.71
C VAL A 175 -27.72 9.39 -2.96
N TRP A 176 -28.85 9.59 -2.28
CA TRP A 176 -29.56 8.54 -1.55
C TRP A 176 -29.96 7.40 -2.49
N GLY A 177 -30.59 7.70 -3.63
CA GLY A 177 -30.94 6.70 -4.63
C GLY A 177 -29.72 5.93 -5.17
N SER A 178 -28.62 6.64 -5.40
CA SER A 178 -27.34 6.05 -5.83
C SER A 178 -26.73 5.12 -4.77
N LEU A 179 -26.80 5.49 -3.48
CA LEU A 179 -26.33 4.66 -2.37
C LEU A 179 -27.15 3.37 -2.22
N GLN A 180 -28.46 3.44 -2.45
CA GLN A 180 -29.32 2.25 -2.44
C GLN A 180 -29.00 1.33 -3.62
N ALA A 181 -28.84 1.89 -4.82
CA ALA A 181 -28.44 1.16 -6.03
C ALA A 181 -27.06 0.51 -5.91
N ALA A 182 -26.19 1.01 -5.02
CA ALA A 182 -24.85 0.45 -4.80
C ALA A 182 -24.83 -0.81 -3.91
N LYS A 183 -25.92 -1.12 -3.18
CA LYS A 183 -25.97 -2.29 -2.28
C LYS A 183 -25.74 -3.63 -2.99
N PRO A 184 -26.43 -3.96 -4.11
CA PRO A 184 -26.21 -5.21 -4.84
C PRO A 184 -24.78 -5.36 -5.37
N LEU A 185 -24.19 -4.25 -5.82
CA LEU A 185 -22.80 -4.21 -6.29
C LEU A 185 -21.84 -4.59 -5.17
N ARG A 186 -22.00 -4.03 -3.96
CA ARG A 186 -21.14 -4.35 -2.80
C ARG A 186 -21.17 -5.85 -2.49
N ALA A 187 -22.36 -6.46 -2.46
CA ALA A 187 -22.52 -7.89 -2.22
C ALA A 187 -21.85 -8.74 -3.31
N ARG A 188 -22.06 -8.40 -4.60
CA ARG A 188 -21.48 -9.15 -5.72
C ARG A 188 -19.98 -8.94 -5.90
N SER A 189 -19.44 -7.79 -5.49
CA SER A 189 -18.00 -7.50 -5.61
C SER A 189 -17.16 -8.45 -4.75
N GLY A 190 -17.63 -8.79 -3.53
CA GLY A 190 -16.95 -9.76 -2.67
C GLY A 190 -16.92 -11.16 -3.29
N ILE A 191 -18.07 -11.61 -3.84
CA ILE A 191 -18.17 -12.90 -4.52
C ILE A 191 -17.25 -12.96 -5.75
N ARG A 192 -17.21 -11.90 -6.57
CA ARG A 192 -16.28 -11.78 -7.70
C ARG A 192 -14.83 -11.92 -7.25
N GLN A 193 -14.44 -11.21 -6.17
CA GLN A 193 -13.06 -11.21 -5.69
C GLN A 193 -12.64 -12.59 -5.17
N ALA A 194 -13.52 -13.30 -4.45
CA ALA A 194 -13.26 -14.67 -4.00
C ALA A 194 -13.09 -15.66 -5.17
N ALA A 195 -13.93 -15.54 -6.21
CA ALA A 195 -13.81 -16.38 -7.40
C ALA A 195 -12.51 -16.13 -8.18
N LEU A 196 -12.12 -14.86 -8.35
CA LEU A 196 -10.84 -14.49 -8.99
C LEU A 196 -9.63 -14.96 -8.17
N ALA A 197 -9.68 -14.87 -6.84
CA ALA A 197 -8.62 -15.37 -5.97
C ALA A 197 -8.47 -16.89 -6.10
N LYS A 198 -9.57 -17.64 -6.12
CA LYS A 198 -9.57 -19.09 -6.33
C LYS A 198 -8.99 -19.48 -7.70
N ALA A 199 -9.37 -18.76 -8.76
CA ALA A 199 -8.82 -18.99 -10.10
C ALA A 199 -7.31 -18.71 -10.15
N SER A 200 -6.85 -17.63 -9.53
CA SER A 200 -5.42 -17.26 -9.48
C SER A 200 -4.59 -18.26 -8.67
N ALA A 201 -5.11 -18.71 -7.53
CA ALA A 201 -4.48 -19.75 -6.72
C ALA A 201 -4.32 -21.05 -7.51
N MET A 202 -5.41 -21.50 -8.18
CA MET A 202 -5.35 -22.70 -9.00
C MET A 202 -4.39 -22.55 -10.18
N ALA A 203 -4.34 -21.39 -10.85
CA ALA A 203 -3.36 -21.14 -11.90
C ALA A 203 -1.92 -21.26 -11.39
N THR A 204 -1.66 -20.74 -10.18
CA THR A 204 -0.35 -20.86 -9.52
C THR A 204 0.01 -22.32 -9.25
N ASP A 205 -0.93 -23.11 -8.71
CA ASP A 205 -0.74 -24.55 -8.46
C ASP A 205 -0.44 -25.32 -9.76
N VAL A 206 -1.13 -24.99 -10.87
CA VAL A 206 -0.88 -25.61 -12.18
C VAL A 206 0.51 -25.29 -12.70
N VAL A 207 0.95 -24.03 -12.58
CA VAL A 207 2.27 -23.59 -13.06
C VAL A 207 3.39 -24.19 -12.23
N GLN A 208 3.30 -24.16 -10.91
CA GLN A 208 4.29 -24.75 -10.00
C GLN A 208 4.34 -26.28 -10.13
N GLY A 209 3.18 -26.92 -10.27
CA GLY A 209 3.05 -28.37 -10.43
C GLY A 209 3.31 -28.89 -11.85
N LEU A 210 3.58 -28.02 -12.83
CA LEU A 210 3.55 -28.39 -14.26
C LEU A 210 4.48 -29.57 -14.60
N ARG A 211 5.66 -29.62 -14.01
CA ARG A 211 6.61 -30.72 -14.22
C ARG A 211 6.04 -32.06 -13.73
N ILE A 212 5.44 -32.06 -12.55
CA ILE A 212 4.83 -33.24 -11.93
C ILE A 212 3.60 -33.66 -12.73
N LEU A 213 2.75 -32.70 -13.13
CA LEU A 213 1.56 -32.94 -13.94
C LEU A 213 1.88 -33.55 -15.30
N LYS A 214 2.99 -33.13 -15.95
CA LYS A 214 3.50 -33.74 -17.19
C LYS A 214 3.99 -35.16 -16.94
N GLY A 215 4.75 -35.39 -15.86
CA GLY A 215 5.25 -36.72 -15.49
C GLY A 215 4.15 -37.74 -15.16
N LEU A 216 3.03 -37.28 -14.61
CA LEU A 216 1.86 -38.11 -14.27
C LEU A 216 0.84 -38.22 -15.43
N GLY A 217 1.05 -37.52 -16.56
CA GLY A 217 0.08 -37.50 -17.67
C GLY A 217 -1.27 -36.82 -17.35
N ALA A 218 -1.36 -36.02 -16.28
CA ALA A 218 -2.61 -35.48 -15.75
C ALA A 218 -3.00 -34.09 -16.32
N VAL A 219 -2.28 -33.61 -17.34
CA VAL A 219 -2.41 -32.23 -17.87
C VAL A 219 -3.84 -31.93 -18.34
N THR A 220 -4.48 -32.86 -19.06
CA THR A 220 -5.85 -32.66 -19.59
C THR A 220 -6.89 -32.61 -18.47
N THR A 221 -6.75 -33.45 -17.45
CA THR A 221 -7.63 -33.48 -16.27
C THR A 221 -7.56 -32.18 -15.49
N VAL A 222 -6.34 -31.70 -15.21
CA VAL A 222 -6.14 -30.46 -14.47
C VAL A 222 -6.55 -29.23 -15.29
N SER A 223 -6.28 -29.23 -16.60
CA SER A 223 -6.72 -28.17 -17.51
C SER A 223 -8.25 -28.01 -17.52
N LYS A 224 -9.01 -29.12 -17.62
CA LYS A 224 -10.48 -29.09 -17.51
C LYS A 224 -10.97 -28.53 -16.16
N ARG A 225 -10.30 -28.92 -15.07
CA ARG A 225 -10.64 -28.42 -13.73
C ARG A 225 -10.36 -26.93 -13.60
N TYR A 226 -9.25 -26.45 -14.17
CA TYR A 226 -8.94 -25.01 -14.22
C TYR A 226 -9.96 -24.25 -15.05
N ALA A 227 -10.33 -24.76 -16.22
CA ALA A 227 -11.37 -24.17 -17.07
C ALA A 227 -12.67 -23.97 -16.29
N ALA A 228 -13.17 -24.98 -15.58
CA ALA A 228 -14.39 -24.86 -14.77
C ALA A 228 -14.30 -23.78 -13.66
N VAL A 229 -13.13 -23.63 -13.02
CA VAL A 229 -12.93 -22.57 -12.01
C VAL A 229 -12.84 -21.19 -12.66
N SER A 230 -12.19 -21.10 -13.82
CA SER A 230 -12.10 -19.88 -14.62
C SER A 230 -13.48 -19.44 -15.14
N ASP A 231 -14.30 -20.36 -15.64
CA ASP A 231 -15.67 -20.10 -16.12
C ASP A 231 -16.57 -19.58 -14.99
N ALA A 232 -16.48 -20.21 -13.81
CA ALA A 232 -17.18 -19.71 -12.63
C ALA A 232 -16.73 -18.27 -12.27
N ALA A 233 -15.42 -17.96 -12.34
CA ALA A 233 -14.92 -16.61 -12.10
C ALA A 233 -15.41 -15.61 -13.17
N PHE A 234 -15.48 -16.04 -14.43
CA PHE A 234 -16.02 -15.26 -15.53
C PHE A 234 -17.50 -14.90 -15.31
N GLU A 235 -18.36 -15.87 -15.00
CA GLU A 235 -19.78 -15.63 -14.71
C GLU A 235 -19.99 -14.67 -13.53
N ARG A 236 -19.24 -14.86 -12.43
CA ARG A 236 -19.33 -13.96 -11.26
C ARG A 236 -18.83 -12.55 -11.59
N THR A 237 -17.86 -12.44 -12.49
CA THR A 237 -17.38 -11.15 -13.00
C THR A 237 -18.44 -10.45 -13.85
N ILE A 238 -19.10 -11.18 -14.76
CA ILE A 238 -20.24 -10.64 -15.54
C ILE A 238 -21.34 -10.17 -14.59
N ALA A 239 -21.74 -10.99 -13.62
CA ALA A 239 -22.81 -10.63 -12.69
C ALA A 239 -22.50 -9.37 -11.85
N ALA A 240 -21.23 -9.17 -11.48
CA ALA A 240 -20.77 -7.98 -10.78
C ALA A 240 -20.68 -6.76 -11.71
N ASN A 241 -20.19 -6.93 -12.94
CA ASN A 241 -20.14 -5.86 -13.95
C ASN A 241 -21.56 -5.43 -14.37
N ALA A 242 -22.51 -6.37 -14.48
CA ALA A 242 -23.91 -6.06 -14.72
C ALA A 242 -24.53 -5.24 -13.56
N ALA A 243 -24.15 -5.53 -12.31
CA ALA A 243 -24.57 -4.72 -11.17
C ALA A 243 -23.92 -3.32 -11.17
N GLN A 244 -22.66 -3.21 -11.61
CA GLN A 244 -22.00 -1.91 -11.80
C GLN A 244 -22.66 -1.10 -12.92
N ALA A 245 -22.99 -1.73 -14.06
CA ALA A 245 -23.71 -1.10 -15.15
C ALA A 245 -25.10 -0.62 -14.70
N ARG A 246 -25.83 -1.43 -13.94
CA ARG A 246 -27.11 -1.04 -13.34
C ARG A 246 -26.98 0.14 -12.37
N LEU A 247 -25.93 0.17 -11.54
CA LEU A 247 -25.65 1.31 -10.67
C LEU A 247 -25.40 2.59 -11.49
N ASN A 248 -24.57 2.50 -12.54
CA ASN A 248 -24.30 3.64 -13.42
C ASN A 248 -25.59 4.13 -14.08
N ALA A 249 -26.38 3.22 -14.66
CA ALA A 249 -27.65 3.55 -15.30
C ALA A 249 -28.65 4.21 -14.34
N ILE A 250 -28.82 3.68 -13.12
CA ILE A 250 -29.72 4.29 -12.13
C ILE A 250 -29.22 5.69 -11.74
N THR A 251 -27.92 5.85 -11.52
CA THR A 251 -27.33 7.16 -11.15
C THR A 251 -27.53 8.18 -12.26
N GLU A 252 -27.32 7.79 -13.52
CA GLU A 252 -27.50 8.63 -14.71
C GLU A 252 -28.97 9.00 -14.94
N ILE A 253 -29.90 8.03 -14.79
CA ILE A 253 -31.34 8.28 -14.89
C ILE A 253 -31.80 9.24 -13.78
N LEU A 254 -31.41 9.00 -12.52
CA LEU A 254 -31.76 9.88 -11.40
C LEU A 254 -31.22 11.30 -11.62
N GLY A 255 -29.97 11.42 -12.06
CA GLY A 255 -29.37 12.71 -12.40
C GLY A 255 -30.10 13.41 -13.55
N SER A 256 -30.44 12.68 -14.61
CA SER A 256 -31.15 13.23 -15.78
C SER A 256 -32.56 13.67 -15.43
N VAL A 257 -33.33 12.85 -14.69
CA VAL A 257 -34.67 13.21 -14.21
C VAL A 257 -34.62 14.44 -13.31
N TYR A 258 -33.62 14.53 -12.44
CA TYR A 258 -33.40 15.69 -11.58
C TYR A 258 -33.12 16.97 -12.39
N VAL A 259 -32.19 16.91 -13.36
CA VAL A 259 -31.89 18.05 -14.25
C VAL A 259 -33.12 18.46 -15.07
N ILE A 260 -33.86 17.50 -15.62
CA ILE A 260 -35.10 17.76 -16.39
C ILE A 260 -36.16 18.40 -15.50
N ALA A 261 -36.40 17.89 -14.28
CA ALA A 261 -37.40 18.43 -13.39
C ALA A 261 -37.11 19.89 -12.99
N VAL A 262 -35.86 20.19 -12.62
CA VAL A 262 -35.44 21.56 -12.33
C VAL A 262 -35.50 22.42 -13.59
N GLY A 263 -35.09 21.89 -14.74
CA GLY A 263 -35.14 22.57 -16.03
C GLY A 263 -36.55 22.93 -16.49
N ILE A 264 -37.54 22.05 -16.27
CA ILE A 264 -38.97 22.33 -16.55
C ILE A 264 -39.46 23.45 -15.63
N GLY A 265 -39.13 23.38 -14.33
CA GLY A 265 -39.49 24.43 -13.37
C GLY A 265 -38.90 25.79 -13.76
N ALA A 266 -37.60 25.84 -14.05
CA ALA A 266 -36.94 27.04 -14.52
C ALA A 266 -37.49 27.53 -15.87
N GLY A 267 -37.77 26.63 -16.81
CA GLY A 267 -38.36 26.95 -18.11
C GLY A 267 -39.76 27.56 -17.98
N PHE A 268 -40.60 27.03 -17.08
CA PHE A 268 -41.89 27.64 -16.77
C PHE A 268 -41.73 29.06 -16.22
N MET A 269 -40.75 29.29 -15.35
CA MET A 269 -40.46 30.62 -14.81
C MET A 269 -39.94 31.57 -15.88
N ALA A 270 -39.11 31.10 -16.81
CA ALA A 270 -38.61 31.89 -17.93
C ALA A 270 -39.74 32.30 -18.89
N LEU A 271 -40.67 31.40 -19.20
CA LEU A 271 -41.85 31.68 -20.04
C LEU A 271 -42.75 32.77 -19.43
N HIS A 272 -42.82 32.85 -18.10
CA HIS A 272 -43.55 33.89 -17.37
C HIS A 272 -42.73 35.14 -17.09
N SER A 273 -41.54 35.27 -17.72
CA SER A 273 -40.62 36.40 -17.52
C SER A 273 -40.19 36.64 -16.06
N ILE A 274 -40.21 35.58 -15.23
CA ILE A 274 -39.75 35.63 -13.83
C ILE A 274 -38.22 35.55 -13.79
N ILE A 275 -37.62 34.81 -14.71
CA ILE A 275 -36.17 34.68 -14.88
C ILE A 275 -35.79 34.92 -16.36
N SER A 276 -34.56 35.34 -16.60
CA SER A 276 -34.00 35.52 -17.94
C SER A 276 -33.66 34.19 -18.62
N MET A 277 -33.34 34.25 -19.93
CA MET A 277 -32.81 33.11 -20.67
C MET A 277 -31.42 32.71 -20.16
N GLY A 278 -30.57 33.67 -19.82
CA GLY A 278 -29.26 33.43 -19.21
C GLY A 278 -29.37 32.76 -17.83
N GLU A 279 -30.34 33.18 -17.03
CA GLU A 279 -30.64 32.60 -15.72
C GLU A 279 -31.16 31.16 -15.83
N LEU A 280 -32.00 30.85 -16.83
CA LEU A 280 -32.41 29.49 -17.14
C LEU A 280 -31.20 28.58 -17.42
N ILE A 281 -30.30 29.01 -18.30
CA ILE A 281 -29.09 28.24 -18.65
C ILE A 281 -28.15 28.09 -17.44
N THR A 282 -28.05 29.13 -16.62
CA THR A 282 -27.30 29.10 -15.36
C THR A 282 -27.84 28.03 -14.42
N VAL A 283 -29.16 28.01 -14.18
CA VAL A 283 -29.82 27.03 -13.29
C VAL A 283 -29.61 25.60 -13.80
N ILE A 284 -29.82 25.35 -15.09
CA ILE A 284 -29.63 24.01 -15.68
C ILE A 284 -28.19 23.54 -15.50
N GLY A 285 -27.21 24.38 -15.83
CA GLY A 285 -25.80 23.99 -15.72
C GLY A 285 -25.32 23.82 -14.27
N LEU A 286 -25.78 24.66 -13.33
CA LEU A 286 -25.50 24.49 -11.90
C LEU A 286 -26.09 23.18 -11.35
N THR A 287 -27.31 22.82 -11.81
CA THR A 287 -27.98 21.56 -11.48
C THR A 287 -27.16 20.36 -11.96
N GLN A 288 -26.59 20.41 -13.17
CA GLN A 288 -25.74 19.34 -13.68
C GLN A 288 -24.39 19.27 -12.95
N PHE A 289 -23.80 20.43 -12.63
CA PHE A 289 -22.52 20.51 -11.94
C PHE A 289 -22.57 19.91 -10.53
N ILE A 290 -23.62 20.18 -9.75
CA ILE A 290 -23.70 19.77 -8.33
C ILE A 290 -23.75 18.24 -8.14
N ILE A 291 -24.17 17.48 -9.16
CA ILE A 291 -24.32 16.01 -9.08
C ILE A 291 -22.98 15.33 -8.72
N THR A 292 -21.87 15.77 -9.32
CA THR A 292 -20.57 15.12 -9.11
C THR A 292 -20.02 15.36 -7.69
N PRO A 293 -19.92 16.61 -7.19
CA PRO A 293 -19.49 16.87 -5.81
C PRO A 293 -20.33 16.13 -4.76
N MET A 294 -21.65 16.07 -4.93
CA MET A 294 -22.53 15.44 -3.96
C MET A 294 -22.38 13.91 -3.92
N THR A 295 -22.27 13.28 -5.09
CA THR A 295 -22.07 11.82 -5.18
C THR A 295 -20.69 11.40 -4.68
N MET A 296 -19.65 12.19 -4.95
CA MET A 296 -18.29 11.93 -4.46
C MET A 296 -18.20 12.06 -2.93
N LEU A 297 -18.78 13.11 -2.35
CA LEU A 297 -18.79 13.35 -0.90
C LEU A 297 -19.42 12.17 -0.15
N GLY A 298 -20.60 11.70 -0.59
CA GLY A 298 -21.33 10.62 0.08
C GLY A 298 -20.70 9.23 -0.07
N ARG A 299 -20.21 8.87 -1.27
CA ARG A 299 -19.69 7.51 -1.54
C ARG A 299 -18.28 7.30 -0.99
N ASN A 300 -17.43 8.31 -1.11
CA ASN A 300 -15.99 8.14 -0.92
C ASN A 300 -15.54 8.34 0.52
N ILE A 301 -16.13 9.29 1.27
CA ILE A 301 -15.70 9.59 2.64
C ILE A 301 -15.92 8.39 3.55
N ALA A 302 -17.15 7.86 3.61
CA ALA A 302 -17.49 6.78 4.54
C ALA A 302 -16.70 5.49 4.27
N SER A 303 -16.60 5.09 3.00
CA SER A 303 -15.94 3.83 2.63
C SER A 303 -14.43 3.88 2.77
N ARG A 304 -13.78 4.97 2.33
CA ARG A 304 -12.31 5.12 2.43
C ARG A 304 -11.88 5.33 3.87
N TRP A 305 -12.62 6.12 4.65
CA TRP A 305 -12.29 6.34 6.06
C TRP A 305 -12.40 5.06 6.87
N ALA A 306 -13.46 4.26 6.67
CA ALA A 306 -13.61 2.98 7.35
C ALA A 306 -12.45 2.01 7.02
N ALA A 307 -12.07 1.91 5.74
CA ALA A 307 -10.94 1.08 5.31
C ALA A 307 -9.60 1.58 5.88
N ALA A 308 -9.39 2.90 5.91
CA ALA A 308 -8.19 3.51 6.49
C ALA A 308 -8.12 3.30 8.00
N LYS A 309 -9.25 3.40 8.72
CA LYS A 309 -9.33 3.12 10.16
C LYS A 309 -8.93 1.69 10.50
N ALA A 310 -9.50 0.69 9.82
CA ALA A 310 -9.14 -0.71 10.04
C ALA A 310 -7.66 -1.00 9.73
N SER A 311 -7.09 -0.30 8.75
CA SER A 311 -5.67 -0.43 8.38
C SER A 311 -4.76 0.26 9.39
N ALA A 312 -5.18 1.42 9.92
CA ALA A 312 -4.48 2.12 10.99
C ALA A 312 -4.42 1.29 12.26
N GLU A 313 -5.48 0.57 12.62
CA GLU A 313 -5.49 -0.34 13.78
C GLU A 313 -4.44 -1.45 13.65
N ARG A 314 -4.34 -2.10 12.47
CA ARG A 314 -3.30 -3.12 12.21
C ARG A 314 -1.89 -2.54 12.21
N ILE A 315 -1.68 -1.40 11.56
CA ILE A 315 -0.38 -0.71 11.54
C ILE A 315 0.05 -0.33 12.96
N ARG A 316 -0.86 0.28 13.74
CA ARG A 316 -0.58 0.65 15.14
C ARG A 316 -0.30 -0.57 16.00
N ALA A 317 -0.98 -1.70 15.77
CA ALA A 317 -0.70 -2.95 16.50
C ALA A 317 0.71 -3.51 16.22
N VAL A 318 1.31 -3.22 15.06
CA VAL A 318 2.71 -3.55 14.78
C VAL A 318 3.65 -2.52 15.39
N LEU A 319 3.39 -1.23 15.15
CA LEU A 319 4.25 -0.13 15.63
C LEU A 319 4.27 0.00 17.16
N ALA A 320 3.18 -0.34 17.84
CA ALA A 320 3.05 -0.26 19.30
C ALA A 320 3.43 -1.56 20.02
N ALA A 321 3.62 -2.66 19.29
CA ALA A 321 3.99 -3.92 19.92
C ALA A 321 5.37 -3.77 20.59
N PRO A 322 5.54 -4.21 21.85
CA PRO A 322 6.84 -4.15 22.50
C PRO A 322 7.84 -5.08 21.78
N GLY A 323 9.13 -4.85 22.01
CA GLY A 323 10.14 -5.85 21.70
C GLY A 323 9.85 -7.14 22.46
N VAL A 324 10.40 -8.25 22.01
CA VAL A 324 10.46 -9.45 22.84
C VAL A 324 11.40 -9.11 23.99
N ASP A 325 10.83 -8.82 25.16
CA ASP A 325 11.58 -8.76 26.41
C ASP A 325 12.06 -10.20 26.63
N ALA A 326 13.32 -10.46 26.29
CA ALA A 326 13.96 -11.65 26.79
C ALA A 326 14.06 -11.46 28.30
N GLU A 327 13.37 -12.29 29.10
CA GLU A 327 13.95 -12.66 30.39
C GLU A 327 15.41 -12.94 30.09
N GLU A 328 16.32 -12.21 30.74
CA GLU A 328 17.76 -12.38 30.54
C GLU A 328 18.01 -13.88 30.59
N PRO A 329 18.34 -14.54 29.47
CA PRO A 329 18.58 -15.96 29.51
C PRO A 329 19.67 -16.11 30.55
N GLN A 330 19.44 -16.94 31.57
CA GLN A 330 20.53 -17.38 32.44
C GLN A 330 21.46 -18.14 31.54
N LEU A 331 22.36 -17.41 30.88
CA LEU A 331 23.41 -17.99 30.09
C LEU A 331 24.12 -18.92 31.06
N PRO A 332 24.33 -20.20 30.71
CA PRO A 332 25.37 -20.98 31.36
C PRO A 332 26.63 -20.09 31.37
N ALA A 333 27.53 -20.27 32.34
CA ALA A 333 28.83 -19.61 32.27
C ALA A 333 29.59 -20.16 31.05
N LEU A 334 29.28 -19.66 29.86
CA LEU A 334 29.80 -20.13 28.59
C LEU A 334 31.20 -19.58 28.47
N ALA A 335 32.18 -20.46 28.43
CA ALA A 335 33.56 -20.07 28.22
C ALA A 335 33.69 -19.33 26.87
N ALA A 336 34.63 -18.38 26.80
CA ALA A 336 35.04 -17.81 25.52
C ALA A 336 35.57 -18.93 24.60
N GLY A 337 35.33 -18.80 23.29
CA GLY A 337 35.64 -19.81 22.31
C GLY A 337 34.43 -20.65 21.89
N VAL A 338 34.70 -21.82 21.32
CA VAL A 338 33.70 -22.72 20.74
C VAL A 338 33.23 -23.73 21.79
N ASN A 339 31.93 -23.78 22.00
CA ASN A 339 31.25 -24.71 22.91
C ASN A 339 30.32 -25.59 22.07
N VAL A 340 30.48 -26.91 22.14
CA VAL A 340 29.76 -27.86 21.27
C VAL A 340 28.71 -28.62 22.07
N LEU A 341 27.48 -28.62 21.56
CA LEU A 341 26.32 -29.28 22.13
C LEU A 341 25.83 -30.34 21.13
N GLY A 342 25.71 -31.60 21.58
CA GLY A 342 25.30 -32.73 20.75
C GLY A 342 23.78 -32.85 20.53
N GLU A 343 23.01 -31.91 21.06
CA GLU A 343 21.54 -31.89 21.01
C GLU A 343 21.05 -30.97 19.87
N PRO A 344 19.82 -31.17 19.35
CA PRO A 344 19.24 -30.24 18.39
C PRO A 344 19.00 -28.86 19.02
N ALA A 345 19.21 -27.82 18.21
CA ALA A 345 18.98 -26.44 18.63
C ALA A 345 17.52 -26.22 19.09
N PRO A 346 17.28 -25.70 20.31
CA PRO A 346 15.95 -25.39 20.79
C PRO A 346 15.24 -24.37 19.88
N ALA A 347 13.93 -24.55 19.66
CA ALA A 347 13.15 -23.68 18.77
C ALA A 347 13.02 -22.24 19.30
N ASP A 348 13.10 -22.05 20.61
CA ASP A 348 12.98 -20.78 21.30
C ASP A 348 14.23 -19.89 21.20
N LEU A 349 15.36 -20.42 20.71
CA LEU A 349 16.54 -19.61 20.37
C LEU A 349 16.20 -18.50 19.36
N GLU A 350 15.13 -18.66 18.57
CA GLU A 350 14.65 -17.63 17.65
C GLU A 350 14.26 -16.31 18.35
N PHE A 351 13.91 -16.38 19.64
CA PHE A 351 13.46 -15.26 20.47
C PHE A 351 14.56 -14.59 21.29
N LEU A 352 15.80 -15.08 21.20
CA LEU A 352 16.93 -14.44 21.89
C LEU A 352 17.12 -13.00 21.41
N PRO A 353 17.50 -12.07 22.31
CA PRO A 353 17.63 -10.67 21.97
C PRO A 353 18.80 -10.50 20.99
N ARG A 354 18.49 -10.03 19.77
CA ARG A 354 19.47 -9.97 18.67
C ARG A 354 20.56 -8.93 18.84
N GLU A 355 20.44 -8.09 19.86
CA GLU A 355 21.46 -7.12 20.28
C GLU A 355 22.73 -7.82 20.82
N ARG A 356 22.57 -9.01 21.43
CA ARG A 356 23.68 -9.79 22.02
C ARG A 356 23.88 -11.13 21.34
N PHE A 357 22.79 -11.77 20.93
CA PHE A 357 22.78 -13.12 20.35
C PHE A 357 22.49 -13.12 18.86
N LEU A 358 23.36 -13.73 18.07
CA LEU A 358 23.02 -14.04 16.69
C LEU A 358 22.87 -15.55 16.56
N VAL A 359 21.70 -16.00 16.13
CA VAL A 359 21.42 -17.41 15.85
C VAL A 359 21.39 -17.56 14.36
N ALA A 360 22.40 -18.21 13.80
CA ALA A 360 22.45 -18.52 12.38
C ALA A 360 21.45 -19.66 12.10
N PRO A 361 20.44 -19.43 11.24
CA PRO A 361 19.47 -20.46 10.92
C PRO A 361 20.13 -21.60 10.14
N HIS A 362 19.59 -22.81 10.30
CA HIS A 362 20.01 -23.99 9.54
C HIS A 362 19.69 -23.86 8.04
N GLU A 363 18.49 -23.33 7.71
CA GLU A 363 18.11 -23.02 6.33
C GLU A 363 18.74 -21.71 5.87
N THR A 364 19.51 -21.76 4.80
CA THR A 364 20.19 -20.59 4.25
C THR A 364 19.31 -19.84 3.26
N ILE A 365 18.97 -18.60 3.60
CA ILE A 365 18.32 -17.66 2.66
C ILE A 365 19.34 -16.61 2.26
N LEU A 366 19.71 -16.63 0.97
CA LEU A 366 20.51 -15.60 0.33
C LEU A 366 19.63 -14.75 -0.58
N PHE A 367 19.93 -13.45 -0.64
CA PHE A 367 19.23 -12.47 -1.45
C PHE A 367 19.90 -12.32 -2.82
N GLU A 368 19.15 -11.80 -3.79
CA GLU A 368 19.72 -11.41 -5.08
C GLU A 368 20.81 -10.34 -4.91
N GLY A 369 21.79 -10.38 -5.81
CA GLY A 369 23.02 -9.59 -5.74
C GLY A 369 24.25 -10.47 -5.67
N SER A 370 25.37 -9.87 -5.27
CA SER A 370 26.65 -10.53 -5.16
C SER A 370 26.81 -11.28 -3.83
N VAL A 371 27.82 -12.14 -3.75
CA VAL A 371 28.25 -12.77 -2.49
C VAL A 371 28.64 -11.72 -1.46
N GLY A 372 29.30 -10.63 -1.87
CA GLY A 372 29.67 -9.50 -1.00
C GLY A 372 28.45 -8.81 -0.40
N ASP A 373 27.44 -8.48 -1.22
CA ASP A 373 26.18 -7.85 -0.79
C ASP A 373 25.47 -8.70 0.27
N ASN A 374 25.60 -10.02 0.16
CA ASN A 374 25.03 -10.96 1.08
C ASN A 374 25.83 -11.12 2.39
N ILE A 375 27.08 -10.69 2.50
CA ILE A 375 27.89 -10.90 3.71
C ILE A 375 27.97 -9.63 4.55
N HIS A 376 28.47 -8.53 3.97
CA HIS A 376 28.69 -7.27 4.68
C HIS A 376 28.95 -6.13 3.69
N PRO A 377 28.47 -4.89 3.94
CA PRO A 377 28.67 -3.75 3.03
C PRO A 377 30.13 -3.27 2.91
N ASP A 378 30.99 -3.60 3.88
CA ASP A 378 32.44 -3.40 3.80
C ASP A 378 33.10 -4.67 3.25
N ASP A 379 33.63 -4.58 2.02
CA ASP A 379 34.31 -5.67 1.31
C ASP A 379 35.44 -6.30 2.10
N ARG A 380 36.16 -5.53 2.93
CA ARG A 380 37.26 -6.08 3.74
C ARG A 380 36.74 -6.99 4.84
N ILE A 381 35.64 -6.59 5.48
CA ILE A 381 34.97 -7.41 6.49
C ILE A 381 34.34 -8.63 5.81
N ALA A 382 33.70 -8.44 4.66
CA ALA A 382 33.11 -9.52 3.89
C ALA A 382 34.14 -10.56 3.44
N GLN A 383 35.28 -10.12 2.91
CA GLN A 383 36.37 -10.99 2.45
C GLN A 383 36.98 -11.79 3.60
N ASN A 384 37.20 -11.14 4.76
CA ASN A 384 37.74 -11.81 5.93
C ASN A 384 36.76 -12.86 6.48
N ALA A 385 35.48 -12.51 6.59
CA ALA A 385 34.46 -13.44 7.04
C ALA A 385 34.27 -14.62 6.06
N LEU A 386 34.36 -14.36 4.76
CA LEU A 386 34.33 -15.41 3.73
C LEU A 386 35.52 -16.36 3.85
N TYR A 387 36.72 -15.84 4.12
CA TYR A 387 37.90 -16.65 4.39
C TYR A 387 37.72 -17.49 5.67
N VAL A 388 37.22 -16.92 6.77
CA VAL A 388 36.98 -17.69 8.01
C VAL A 388 35.98 -18.82 7.76
N ALA A 389 34.96 -18.60 6.90
CA ALA A 389 34.00 -19.61 6.48
C ALA A 389 34.50 -20.55 5.37
N ALA A 390 35.79 -20.52 5.04
CA ALA A 390 36.43 -21.33 3.98
C ALA A 390 35.78 -21.18 2.59
N GLY A 391 35.32 -19.98 2.23
CA GLY A 391 34.62 -19.68 0.98
C GLY A 391 35.50 -19.08 -0.14
N GLU A 392 36.82 -19.11 0.00
CA GLU A 392 37.77 -18.58 -0.99
C GLU A 392 37.75 -19.30 -2.35
N ASP A 393 37.19 -20.50 -2.41
CA ASP A 393 37.05 -21.34 -3.60
C ASP A 393 35.82 -20.98 -4.47
N ILE A 394 34.96 -20.07 -4.01
CA ILE A 394 33.77 -19.63 -4.76
C ILE A 394 34.23 -18.87 -6.02
N PRO A 395 33.93 -19.36 -7.24
CA PRO A 395 34.38 -18.69 -8.46
C PRO A 395 33.82 -17.27 -8.56
N GLY A 396 34.71 -16.28 -8.67
CA GLY A 396 34.34 -14.86 -8.66
C GLY A 396 34.30 -14.20 -7.28
N GLY A 397 34.55 -14.96 -6.19
CA GLY A 397 34.64 -14.44 -4.83
C GLY A 397 33.43 -13.60 -4.42
N LEU A 398 33.68 -12.43 -3.82
CA LEU A 398 32.63 -11.50 -3.42
C LEU A 398 31.77 -11.01 -4.60
N GLY A 399 32.35 -10.89 -5.80
CA GLY A 399 31.63 -10.42 -6.99
C GLY A 399 30.74 -11.47 -7.66
N ARG A 400 30.69 -12.70 -7.13
CA ARG A 400 29.86 -13.76 -7.70
C ARG A 400 28.37 -13.48 -7.49
N GLU A 401 27.61 -13.47 -8.58
CA GLU A 401 26.15 -13.39 -8.55
C GLU A 401 25.52 -14.64 -7.92
N VAL A 402 24.67 -14.42 -6.91
CA VAL A 402 24.02 -15.46 -6.10
C VAL A 402 22.76 -16.02 -6.79
N GLY A 403 22.06 -15.17 -7.56
CA GLY A 403 20.79 -15.49 -8.20
C GLY A 403 19.60 -15.60 -7.24
N GLU A 404 18.38 -15.73 -7.78
CA GLU A 404 17.14 -15.82 -7.01
C GLU A 404 17.24 -16.95 -5.95
N ALA A 405 17.16 -16.59 -4.67
CA ALA A 405 17.27 -17.52 -3.53
C ALA A 405 18.53 -18.41 -3.53
N GLY A 406 19.67 -17.94 -4.06
CA GLY A 406 20.93 -18.70 -3.99
C GLY A 406 21.14 -19.75 -5.08
N ARG A 407 20.29 -19.80 -6.10
CA ARG A 407 20.29 -20.88 -7.12
C ARG A 407 21.58 -21.01 -7.93
N ASN A 408 22.45 -19.99 -7.94
CA ASN A 408 23.74 -20.06 -8.65
C ASN A 408 24.90 -20.59 -7.81
N LEU A 409 24.64 -20.99 -6.56
CA LEU A 409 25.60 -21.55 -5.61
C LEU A 409 25.20 -22.99 -5.23
N SER A 410 26.20 -23.86 -5.00
CA SER A 410 25.96 -25.19 -4.43
C SER A 410 25.50 -25.09 -2.96
N GLY A 411 24.86 -26.13 -2.41
CA GLY A 411 24.38 -26.11 -1.02
C GLY A 411 25.48 -25.79 0.00
N GLY A 412 26.68 -26.37 -0.16
CA GLY A 412 27.84 -26.05 0.68
C GLY A 412 28.36 -24.62 0.51
N GLN A 413 28.31 -24.07 -0.71
CA GLN A 413 28.64 -22.66 -0.93
C GLN A 413 27.62 -21.73 -0.26
N GLN A 414 26.33 -22.04 -0.35
CA GLN A 414 25.28 -21.26 0.32
C GLN A 414 25.46 -21.25 1.85
N GLN A 415 25.77 -22.40 2.44
CA GLN A 415 26.11 -22.52 3.87
C GLN A 415 27.32 -21.68 4.25
N ARG A 416 28.41 -21.74 3.48
CA ARG A 416 29.60 -20.93 3.76
C ARG A 416 29.34 -19.43 3.64
N VAL A 417 28.52 -18.99 2.68
CA VAL A 417 28.13 -17.57 2.57
C VAL A 417 27.24 -17.13 3.74
N ALA A 418 26.28 -17.96 4.15
CA ALA A 418 25.44 -17.66 5.32
C ALA A 418 26.25 -17.64 6.63
N LEU A 419 27.21 -18.55 6.77
CA LEU A 419 28.14 -18.59 7.89
C LEU A 419 29.05 -17.36 7.90
N ALA A 420 29.58 -16.96 6.74
CA ALA A 420 30.35 -15.73 6.59
C ALA A 420 29.53 -14.49 7.01
N ARG A 421 28.25 -14.40 6.62
CA ARG A 421 27.34 -13.33 7.09
C ARG A 421 27.24 -13.30 8.61
N ALA A 422 27.06 -14.46 9.24
CA ALA A 422 26.95 -14.58 10.70
C ALA A 422 28.27 -14.18 11.42
N ILE A 423 29.43 -14.54 10.84
CA ILE A 423 30.75 -14.16 11.34
C ILE A 423 30.99 -12.66 11.20
N ALA A 424 30.64 -12.08 10.05
CA ALA A 424 30.82 -10.66 9.73
C ALA A 424 30.03 -9.75 10.68
N ALA A 425 28.82 -10.18 11.10
CA ALA A 425 28.02 -9.47 12.09
C ALA A 425 28.67 -9.39 13.49
N ASN A 426 29.66 -10.24 13.76
CA ASN A 426 30.52 -10.20 14.95
C ASN A 426 29.77 -10.06 16.31
N PRO A 427 28.74 -10.89 16.59
CA PRO A 427 27.92 -10.80 17.81
C PRO A 427 28.73 -11.12 19.08
N GLU A 428 28.21 -10.74 20.26
CA GLU A 428 28.76 -11.14 21.57
C GLU A 428 28.69 -12.67 21.72
N VAL A 429 27.52 -13.25 21.45
CA VAL A 429 27.29 -14.70 21.42
C VAL A 429 26.80 -15.11 20.03
N LEU A 430 27.54 -16.01 19.37
CA LEU A 430 27.13 -16.61 18.10
C LEU A 430 26.58 -18.01 18.37
N VAL A 431 25.39 -18.32 17.87
CA VAL A 431 24.78 -19.66 17.95
C VAL A 431 24.66 -20.22 16.55
N LEU A 432 25.22 -21.41 16.34
CA LEU A 432 25.22 -22.13 15.08
C LEU A 432 24.46 -23.44 15.24
N ALA A 433 23.48 -23.69 14.38
CA ALA A 433 22.73 -24.94 14.34
C ALA A 433 23.10 -25.72 13.08
N ASP A 434 23.86 -26.80 13.26
CA ASP A 434 24.34 -27.67 12.18
C ASP A 434 24.92 -26.88 10.97
N PRO A 435 25.96 -26.04 11.19
CA PRO A 435 26.41 -25.02 10.23
C PRO A 435 27.11 -25.58 8.97
N THR A 436 27.43 -26.88 8.93
CA THR A 436 28.32 -27.49 7.95
C THR A 436 27.76 -28.77 7.30
N THR A 437 26.44 -29.00 7.37
CA THR A 437 25.83 -30.26 6.88
C THR A 437 25.92 -30.51 5.37
N ALA A 438 26.11 -29.47 4.57
CA ALA A 438 26.26 -29.56 3.11
C ALA A 438 27.72 -29.38 2.66
N VAL A 439 28.67 -29.47 3.59
CA VAL A 439 30.10 -29.26 3.36
C VAL A 439 30.85 -30.58 3.54
N ASP A 440 31.92 -30.80 2.77
CA ASP A 440 32.78 -31.99 2.93
C ASP A 440 33.60 -31.91 4.22
N SER A 441 34.07 -33.06 4.71
CA SER A 441 34.74 -33.17 6.00
C SER A 441 36.05 -32.38 6.12
N VAL A 442 36.80 -32.18 5.02
CA VAL A 442 38.07 -31.44 5.02
C VAL A 442 37.78 -29.94 5.15
N THR A 443 36.84 -29.45 4.36
CA THR A 443 36.39 -28.06 4.42
C THR A 443 35.73 -27.77 5.78
N GLU A 444 34.93 -28.69 6.30
CA GLU A 444 34.32 -28.56 7.64
C GLU A 444 35.37 -28.43 8.75
N HIS A 445 36.42 -29.26 8.73
CA HIS A 445 37.51 -29.16 9.71
C HIS A 445 38.22 -27.81 9.64
N THR A 446 38.43 -27.31 8.43
CA THR A 446 39.03 -25.99 8.18
C THR A 446 38.15 -24.87 8.74
N ILE A 447 36.84 -24.93 8.51
CA ILE A 447 35.87 -23.97 9.04
C ILE A 447 35.89 -23.96 10.57
N ALA A 448 35.84 -25.14 11.19
CA ALA A 448 35.80 -25.28 12.65
C ALA A 448 37.07 -24.67 13.30
N GLN A 449 38.26 -24.97 12.74
CA GLN A 449 39.52 -24.39 13.21
C GLN A 449 39.58 -22.86 13.05
N ARG A 450 39.25 -22.35 11.86
CA ARG A 450 39.29 -20.90 11.59
C ARG A 450 38.31 -20.13 12.47
N ILE A 451 37.12 -20.67 12.72
CA ILE A 451 36.15 -20.04 13.62
C ILE A 451 36.62 -20.05 15.08
N ALA A 452 37.20 -21.16 15.54
CA ALA A 452 37.75 -21.26 16.89
C ALA A 452 38.87 -20.24 17.13
N GLU A 453 39.76 -20.06 16.15
CA GLU A 453 40.82 -19.04 16.19
C GLU A 453 40.24 -17.62 16.12
N TYR A 454 39.38 -17.36 15.13
CA TYR A 454 38.83 -16.02 14.88
C TYR A 454 37.94 -15.52 16.03
N ARG A 455 37.16 -16.41 16.65
CA ARG A 455 36.24 -16.09 17.74
C ARG A 455 36.76 -16.51 19.12
N GLY A 456 38.05 -16.80 19.29
CA GLY A 456 38.60 -17.29 20.57
C GLY A 456 38.33 -16.37 21.78
N SER A 457 38.12 -15.07 21.58
CA SER A 457 37.78 -14.12 22.64
C SER A 457 36.28 -13.93 22.88
N LYS A 458 35.41 -14.58 22.11
CA LYS A 458 33.94 -14.44 22.16
C LYS A 458 33.28 -15.81 22.25
N THR A 459 32.06 -15.85 22.77
CA THR A 459 31.34 -17.12 22.89
C THR A 459 30.75 -17.53 21.54
N THR A 460 30.94 -18.80 21.20
CA THR A 460 30.28 -19.47 20.07
C THR A 460 29.68 -20.78 20.55
N LEU A 461 28.36 -20.93 20.44
CA LEU A 461 27.61 -22.16 20.70
C LEU A 461 27.37 -22.88 19.38
N VAL A 462 27.70 -24.16 19.31
CA VAL A 462 27.48 -24.98 18.11
C VAL A 462 26.67 -26.21 18.48
N TYR A 463 25.42 -26.23 18.04
CA TYR A 463 24.55 -27.40 18.13
C TYR A 463 24.84 -28.28 16.92
N THR A 464 25.58 -29.37 17.13
CA THR A 464 25.92 -30.31 16.07
C THR A 464 26.42 -31.64 16.62
N THR A 465 26.26 -32.70 15.83
CA THR A 465 26.84 -34.03 16.10
C THR A 465 28.18 -34.25 15.38
N SER A 466 28.65 -33.27 14.61
CA SER A 466 29.88 -33.39 13.82
C SER A 466 31.15 -33.52 14.67
N PRO A 467 32.02 -34.52 14.40
CA PRO A 467 33.30 -34.68 15.10
C PRO A 467 34.26 -33.50 14.92
N ALA A 468 34.20 -32.80 13.78
CA ALA A 468 35.14 -31.72 13.46
C ALA A 468 35.05 -30.56 14.46
N TRP A 469 33.82 -30.19 14.84
CA TRP A 469 33.56 -29.17 15.85
C TRP A 469 33.98 -29.62 17.24
N GLY A 470 33.73 -30.89 17.57
CA GLY A 470 34.15 -31.49 18.84
C GLY A 470 35.68 -31.55 19.04
N ALA A 471 36.47 -31.44 17.97
CA ALA A 471 37.94 -31.43 18.05
C ALA A 471 38.52 -30.05 18.43
N VAL A 472 37.77 -28.96 18.20
CA VAL A 472 38.24 -27.58 18.43
C VAL A 472 37.53 -26.87 19.58
N GLY A 473 36.38 -27.40 20.01
CA GLY A 473 35.55 -26.80 21.06
C GLY A 473 35.51 -27.61 22.36
N VAL A 474 35.09 -26.96 23.43
CA VAL A 474 34.79 -27.60 24.71
C VAL A 474 33.40 -28.26 24.60
N ARG A 475 33.31 -29.57 24.86
CA ARG A 475 32.02 -30.26 24.95
C ARG A 475 31.36 -29.90 26.27
N LEU A 476 30.11 -29.44 26.20
CA LEU A 476 29.25 -29.16 27.35
C LEU A 476 28.34 -30.33 27.67
#